data_AF-A0A1Y5TA28-F1
#
_entry.id   AF-A0A1Y5TA28-F1
#
_cell.length_a   1.000
_cell.length_b   1.000
_cell.length_c   1.000
_cell.angle_alpha   90.00
_cell.angle_beta   90.00
_cell.angle_gamma   90.00
#
_symmetry.space_group_name_H-M   'P 1'
#
loop_
_entity.id
_entity.type
_entity.pdbx_description
1 polymer ?
#
loop_
_entity_poly.entity_id
_entity_poly.type
_entity_poly.pdbx_seq_one_letter_code
_entity_poly.pdbx_strand_id
1 'polypeptide(L)'
;MFLSGLAPSAVRAALPRSTHRTLSLVSLNTGERLKATYWEGGAYQPDAIDEFNRLLRDWRSGEIHPIDPKLLDLVHALGQKLGCQKPIQIISGYRSPKTNAALARKSNGVAKKSMHMLGQAIDIRLPGCELARLRNAARAMKAGGVGYYPKSNFVHLDTGRVRSWGG
;
A
#
# COMPACT_ATOMS: atom_id res chain seq x y z
N MET A 1 -43.22 -1.50 -48.78
CA MET A 1 -43.43 -1.20 -47.35
C MET A 1 -42.26 -1.80 -46.59
N PHE A 2 -41.16 -1.05 -46.42
CA PHE A 2 -39.96 -1.53 -45.72
C PHE A 2 -39.96 -0.95 -44.30
N LEU A 3 -40.09 -1.83 -43.30
CA LEU A 3 -40.02 -1.48 -41.88
C LEU A 3 -38.54 -1.37 -41.49
N SER A 4 -38.04 -0.15 -41.34
CA SER A 4 -36.73 0.11 -40.72
C SER A 4 -36.85 -0.07 -39.21
N GLY A 5 -36.28 -1.15 -38.67
CA GLY A 5 -36.13 -1.34 -37.23
C GLY A 5 -34.97 -0.52 -36.69
N LEU A 6 -35.24 0.43 -35.79
CA LEU A 6 -34.21 1.04 -34.94
C LEU A 6 -33.80 0.03 -33.86
N ALA A 7 -32.53 -0.38 -33.86
CA ALA A 7 -31.94 -1.08 -32.73
C ALA A 7 -31.63 -0.07 -31.61
N PRO A 8 -32.01 -0.33 -30.35
CA PRO A 8 -31.65 0.54 -29.24
C PRO A 8 -30.14 0.47 -28.97
N SER A 9 -29.48 1.63 -28.97
CA SER A 9 -28.09 1.74 -28.51
C SER A 9 -28.01 1.39 -27.03
N ALA A 10 -27.32 0.30 -26.71
CA ALA A 10 -27.00 -0.08 -25.34
C ALA A 10 -26.04 0.96 -24.75
N VAL A 11 -26.58 1.88 -23.95
CA VAL A 11 -25.77 2.77 -23.10
C VAL A 11 -25.11 1.90 -22.04
N ARG A 12 -23.81 1.66 -22.21
CA ARG A 12 -22.99 0.94 -21.23
C ARG A 12 -22.80 1.87 -20.02
N ALA A 13 -23.65 1.72 -19.01
CA ALA A 13 -23.48 2.41 -17.73
C ALA A 13 -22.09 2.08 -17.17
N ALA A 14 -21.20 3.08 -17.16
CA ALA A 14 -19.93 2.97 -16.47
C ALA A 14 -20.24 2.82 -14.98
N LEU A 15 -19.79 1.72 -14.37
CA LEU A 15 -19.86 1.55 -12.93
C LEU A 15 -19.30 2.82 -12.27
N PRO A 16 -19.97 3.38 -11.24
CA PRO A 16 -19.48 4.58 -10.58
C PRO A 16 -18.07 4.29 -10.08
N ARG A 17 -17.10 5.03 -10.62
CA ARG A 17 -15.73 5.02 -10.11
C ARG A 17 -15.83 5.42 -8.64
N SER A 18 -15.30 4.59 -7.73
CA SER A 18 -15.37 4.85 -6.29
C SER A 18 -15.04 6.32 -6.01
N THR A 19 -16.00 7.04 -5.41
CA THR A 19 -15.88 8.48 -5.16
C THR A 19 -14.90 8.79 -4.04
N HIS A 20 -14.53 7.77 -3.27
CA HIS A 20 -13.62 7.84 -2.14
C HIS A 20 -12.67 6.63 -2.10
N ARG A 21 -11.54 6.77 -1.41
CA ARG A 21 -10.60 5.68 -1.09
C ARG A 21 -10.39 5.65 0.41
N THR A 22 -10.75 4.52 1.01
CA THR A 22 -10.54 4.23 2.42
C THR A 22 -9.50 3.13 2.58
N LEU A 23 -8.62 3.29 3.56
CA LEU A 23 -7.70 2.25 4.00
C LEU A 23 -8.00 1.89 5.45
N SER A 24 -7.90 0.60 5.76
CA SER A 24 -7.95 0.07 7.12
C SER A 24 -6.64 -0.63 7.41
N LEU A 25 -5.81 -0.03 8.25
CA LEU A 25 -4.46 -0.48 8.57
C LEU A 25 -4.32 -0.75 10.08
N VAL A 26 -3.45 -1.70 10.43
CA VAL A 26 -3.05 -1.98 11.81
C VAL A 26 -1.54 -2.16 11.89
N SER A 27 -0.88 -1.41 12.78
CA SER A 27 0.55 -1.58 13.06
C SER A 27 0.76 -2.79 13.98
N LEU A 28 1.58 -3.75 13.54
CA LEU A 28 1.91 -4.91 14.37
C LEU A 28 2.90 -4.59 15.50
N ASN A 29 3.63 -3.48 15.41
CA ASN A 29 4.63 -3.12 16.43
C ASN A 29 4.04 -2.24 17.53
N THR A 30 3.04 -1.41 17.20
CA THR A 30 2.44 -0.47 18.17
C THR A 30 1.01 -0.85 18.55
N GLY A 31 0.35 -1.74 17.80
CA GLY A 31 -1.06 -2.08 17.99
C GLY A 31 -2.06 -1.01 17.52
N GLU A 32 -1.57 0.16 17.10
CA GLU A 32 -2.40 1.25 16.58
C GLU A 32 -3.17 0.82 15.33
N ARG A 33 -4.41 1.29 15.24
CA ARG A 33 -5.34 1.01 14.14
C ARG A 33 -5.83 2.31 13.55
N LEU A 34 -6.00 2.33 12.23
CA LEU A 34 -6.59 3.45 11.53
C LEU A 34 -7.49 2.94 10.41
N LYS A 35 -8.71 3.48 10.36
CA LYS A 35 -9.59 3.36 9.20
C LYS A 35 -10.02 4.77 8.79
N ALA A 36 -9.45 5.27 7.70
CA ALA A 36 -9.68 6.64 7.26
C ALA A 36 -9.83 6.72 5.74
N THR A 37 -10.69 7.64 5.30
CA THR A 37 -10.80 8.04 3.89
C THR A 37 -9.75 9.11 3.63
N TYR A 38 -8.70 8.74 2.89
CA TYR A 38 -7.57 9.63 2.61
C TYR A 38 -7.66 10.33 1.26
N TRP A 39 -8.61 9.91 0.41
CA TRP A 39 -8.87 10.53 -0.87
C TRP A 39 -10.37 10.51 -1.15
N GLU A 40 -10.91 11.64 -1.60
CA GLU A 40 -12.32 11.79 -1.97
C GLU A 40 -12.48 12.89 -3.01
N GLY A 41 -13.37 12.67 -3.98
CA GLY A 41 -13.78 13.72 -4.93
C GLY A 41 -12.65 14.31 -5.79
N GLY A 42 -11.52 13.62 -5.95
CA GLY A 42 -10.37 14.15 -6.69
C GLY A 42 -9.19 14.57 -5.82
N ALA A 43 -9.38 14.77 -4.52
CA ALA A 43 -8.37 15.34 -3.63
C ALA A 43 -7.98 14.39 -2.49
N TYR A 44 -6.72 14.47 -2.07
CA TYR A 44 -6.29 13.85 -0.81
C TYR A 44 -6.80 14.68 0.38
N GLN A 45 -7.18 13.99 1.45
CA GLN A 45 -7.70 14.60 2.67
C GLN A 45 -6.53 14.85 3.64
N PRO A 46 -6.12 16.11 3.90
CA PRO A 46 -4.90 16.41 4.65
C PRO A 46 -4.86 15.77 6.04
N ASP A 47 -5.95 15.89 6.81
CA ASP A 47 -6.03 15.33 8.17
C ASP A 47 -5.84 13.81 8.18
N ALA A 48 -6.45 13.11 7.22
CA ALA A 48 -6.27 11.66 7.08
C ALA A 48 -4.85 11.30 6.66
N ILE A 49 -4.22 12.09 5.78
CA ILE A 49 -2.81 11.91 5.41
C ILE A 49 -1.91 12.05 6.64
N ASP A 50 -2.17 13.02 7.52
CA ASP A 50 -1.41 13.19 8.76
C ASP A 50 -1.60 12.02 9.75
N GLU A 51 -2.81 11.47 9.83
CA GLU A 51 -3.05 10.24 10.59
C GLU A 51 -2.28 9.04 10.02
N PHE A 52 -2.18 8.92 8.69
CA PHE A 52 -1.36 7.90 8.04
C PHE A 52 0.14 8.15 8.26
N ASN A 53 0.61 9.40 8.20
CA ASN A 53 1.99 9.77 8.51
C ASN A 53 2.36 9.31 9.93
N ARG A 54 1.49 9.58 10.91
CA ARG A 54 1.67 9.12 12.29
C ARG A 54 1.61 7.60 12.39
N LEU A 55 0.63 6.93 11.79
CA LEU A 55 0.51 5.47 11.88
C LEU A 55 1.73 4.76 11.27
N LEU A 56 2.24 5.27 10.16
CA LEU A 56 3.35 4.70 9.40
C LEU A 56 4.72 5.26 9.83
N ARG A 57 4.77 6.05 10.91
CA ARG A 57 6.02 6.58 11.48
C ARG A 57 7.01 5.48 11.83
N ASP A 58 8.26 5.87 12.01
CA ASP A 58 9.25 4.94 12.55
C ASP A 58 8.96 4.69 14.03
N TRP A 59 8.33 3.55 14.32
CA TRP A 59 7.91 3.20 15.68
C TRP A 59 9.08 3.08 16.68
N ARG A 60 10.33 2.89 16.21
CA ARG A 60 11.50 2.75 17.08
C ARG A 60 12.03 4.10 17.57
N SER A 61 11.92 5.12 16.74
CA SER A 61 12.40 6.48 17.03
C SER A 61 11.27 7.43 17.40
N GLY A 62 10.03 7.11 17.00
CA GLY A 62 8.87 8.00 17.08
C GLY A 62 8.81 9.03 15.95
N GLU A 63 9.81 9.08 15.08
CA GLU A 63 9.93 10.09 14.03
C GLU A 63 8.83 9.91 12.98
N ILE A 64 7.99 10.94 12.85
CA ILE A 64 6.95 11.06 11.84
C ILE A 64 7.58 11.69 10.59
N HIS A 65 7.27 11.12 9.42
CA HIS A 65 7.72 11.63 8.14
C HIS A 65 6.55 11.60 7.15
N PRO A 66 6.47 12.56 6.20
CA PRO A 66 5.48 12.51 5.13
C PRO A 66 5.54 11.19 4.37
N ILE A 67 4.40 10.52 4.25
CA ILE A 67 4.22 9.32 3.43
C ILE A 67 3.73 9.75 2.06
N ASP A 68 4.32 9.16 1.02
CA ASP A 68 3.89 9.37 -0.35
C ASP A 68 2.41 8.92 -0.52
N PRO A 69 1.46 9.81 -0.86
CA PRO A 69 0.07 9.42 -1.06
C PRO A 69 -0.11 8.34 -2.14
N LYS A 70 0.82 8.24 -3.11
CA LYS A 70 0.80 7.16 -4.12
C LYS A 70 1.09 5.79 -3.51
N LEU A 71 1.78 5.72 -2.37
CA LEU A 71 1.97 4.49 -1.62
C LEU A 71 0.64 4.00 -1.04
N LEU A 72 -0.17 4.92 -0.50
CA LEU A 72 -1.51 4.62 -0.01
C LEU A 72 -2.43 4.17 -1.17
N ASP A 73 -2.34 4.82 -2.31
CA ASP A 73 -3.07 4.43 -3.53
C ASP A 73 -2.71 3.00 -3.98
N LEU A 74 -1.42 2.67 -4.00
CA LEU A 74 -0.92 1.33 -4.31
C LEU A 74 -1.49 0.28 -3.36
N VAL A 75 -1.41 0.53 -2.05
CA VAL A 75 -1.90 -0.39 -1.02
C VAL A 75 -3.42 -0.55 -1.12
N HIS A 76 -4.16 0.53 -1.37
CA HIS A 76 -5.60 0.49 -1.55
C HIS A 76 -6.00 -0.34 -2.77
N ALA A 77 -5.40 -0.06 -3.94
CA ALA A 77 -5.67 -0.80 -5.18
C ALA A 77 -5.32 -2.29 -5.05
N LEU A 78 -4.24 -2.63 -4.34
CA LEU A 78 -3.88 -4.01 -4.05
C LEU A 78 -4.92 -4.70 -3.17
N GLY A 79 -5.40 -4.03 -2.11
CA GLY A 79 -6.48 -4.54 -1.26
C GLY A 79 -7.77 -4.80 -2.04
N GLN A 80 -8.19 -3.85 -2.89
CA GLN A 80 -9.35 -4.00 -3.78
C GLN A 80 -9.17 -5.20 -4.73
N LYS A 81 -7.99 -5.35 -5.34
CA LYS A 81 -7.70 -6.46 -6.27
C LYS A 81 -7.78 -7.83 -5.59
N LEU A 82 -7.43 -7.92 -4.31
CA LEU A 82 -7.41 -9.18 -3.57
C LEU A 82 -8.76 -9.48 -2.90
N GLY A 83 -9.64 -8.50 -2.76
CA GLY A 83 -10.97 -8.66 -2.15
C GLY A 83 -10.92 -8.94 -0.64
N CYS A 84 -9.78 -8.70 0.02
CA CYS A 84 -9.62 -8.99 1.44
C CYS A 84 -10.23 -7.87 2.28
N GLN A 85 -11.17 -8.23 3.17
CA GLN A 85 -11.93 -7.26 3.97
C GLN A 85 -11.30 -6.94 5.33
N LYS A 86 -10.28 -7.69 5.74
CA LYS A 86 -9.58 -7.49 7.02
C LYS A 86 -8.59 -6.31 6.93
N PRO A 87 -8.33 -5.60 8.05
CA PRO A 87 -7.30 -4.57 8.08
C PRO A 87 -5.95 -5.10 7.61
N ILE A 88 -5.24 -4.32 6.80
CA ILE A 88 -3.90 -4.64 6.31
C ILE A 88 -2.94 -4.48 7.49
N GLN A 89 -2.11 -5.49 7.72
CA GLN A 89 -1.15 -5.48 8.81
C GLN A 89 0.15 -4.84 8.34
N ILE A 90 0.61 -3.82 9.07
CA ILE A 90 1.83 -3.07 8.80
C ILE A 90 2.95 -3.58 9.70
N ILE A 91 4.05 -3.96 9.07
CA ILE A 91 5.29 -4.39 9.74
C ILE A 91 6.26 -3.21 9.82
N SER A 92 6.34 -2.39 8.78
CA SER A 92 7.16 -1.19 8.74
C SER A 92 6.60 -0.19 7.74
N GLY A 93 6.49 1.08 8.14
CA GLY A 93 6.31 2.22 7.25
C GLY A 93 7.63 2.97 7.07
N TYR A 94 7.64 4.27 7.33
CA TYR A 94 8.85 5.07 7.39
C TYR A 94 9.91 4.48 8.34
N ARG A 95 11.19 4.65 7.99
CA ARG A 95 12.33 4.32 8.85
C ARG A 95 13.26 5.52 8.89
N SER A 96 13.57 6.02 10.09
CA SER A 96 14.58 7.04 10.27
C SER A 96 15.95 6.57 9.74
N PRO A 97 16.85 7.47 9.32
CA PRO A 97 18.22 7.10 8.95
C PRO A 97 18.93 6.27 10.02
N LYS A 98 18.72 6.62 11.30
CA LYS A 98 19.27 5.90 12.47
C LYS A 98 18.77 4.46 12.53
N THR A 99 17.46 4.26 12.38
CA THR A 99 16.86 2.91 12.38
C THR A 99 17.28 2.11 11.17
N ASN A 100 17.28 2.70 9.97
CA ASN A 100 17.71 1.98 8.77
C ASN A 100 19.16 1.52 8.87
N ALA A 101 20.07 2.38 9.35
CA ALA A 101 21.46 2.02 9.58
C ALA A 101 21.61 0.93 10.65
N ALA A 102 20.85 1.00 11.75
CA ALA A 102 20.87 -0.03 12.80
C ALA A 102 20.40 -1.40 12.29
N LEU A 103 19.38 -1.44 11.43
CA LEU A 103 18.90 -2.68 10.81
C LEU A 103 19.90 -3.22 9.78
N ALA A 104 20.48 -2.36 8.94
CA ALA A 104 21.48 -2.76 7.95
C ALA A 104 22.77 -3.31 8.57
N ARG A 105 23.13 -2.91 9.80
CA ARG A 105 24.25 -3.52 10.54
C ARG A 105 23.93 -4.93 11.05
N LYS A 106 22.65 -5.26 11.23
CA LYS A 106 22.19 -6.54 11.79
C LYS A 106 21.81 -7.55 10.72
N SER A 107 21.61 -7.12 9.47
CA SER A 107 21.22 -8.01 8.38
C SER A 107 21.68 -7.49 7.02
N ASN A 108 21.93 -8.41 6.10
CA ASN A 108 22.21 -8.10 4.69
C ASN A 108 20.94 -7.79 3.88
N GLY A 109 19.75 -7.92 4.50
CA GLY A 109 18.45 -7.73 3.84
C GLY A 109 17.95 -6.29 3.80
N VAL A 110 18.69 -5.34 4.37
CA VAL A 110 18.29 -3.92 4.43
C VAL A 110 19.19 -3.07 3.56
N ALA A 111 18.60 -2.40 2.57
CA ALA A 111 19.32 -1.48 1.69
C ALA A 111 19.75 -0.20 2.43
N LYS A 112 20.99 0.25 2.19
CA LYS A 112 21.51 1.52 2.73
C LYS A 112 20.73 2.75 2.24
N LYS A 113 20.21 2.70 1.00
CA LYS A 113 19.34 3.72 0.39
C LYS A 113 17.91 3.17 0.24
N SER A 114 17.28 2.90 1.38
CA SER A 114 15.94 2.29 1.41
C SER A 114 14.85 3.30 1.10
N MET A 115 13.85 2.91 0.30
CA MET A 115 12.66 3.72 0.02
C MET A 115 11.81 3.96 1.29
N HIS A 116 11.99 3.15 2.34
CA HIS A 116 11.38 3.42 3.65
C HIS A 116 11.86 4.75 4.24
N MET A 117 13.10 5.16 3.99
CA MET A 117 13.62 6.45 4.47
C MET A 117 13.05 7.64 3.71
N LEU A 118 12.32 7.41 2.61
CA LEU A 118 11.69 8.45 1.80
C LEU A 118 10.18 8.52 2.00
N GLY A 119 9.63 7.73 2.93
CA GLY A 119 8.17 7.60 3.08
C GLY A 119 7.49 6.93 1.88
N GLN A 120 8.26 6.20 1.06
CA GLN A 120 7.81 5.63 -0.22
C GLN A 120 7.75 4.09 -0.20
N ALA A 121 7.87 3.46 0.98
CA ALA A 121 7.80 2.01 1.10
C ALA A 121 7.06 1.55 2.35
N ILE A 122 6.48 0.36 2.25
CA ILE A 122 5.72 -0.29 3.31
C ILE A 122 5.91 -1.81 3.26
N ASP A 123 6.09 -2.41 4.44
CA ASP A 123 6.11 -3.85 4.62
C ASP A 123 4.77 -4.30 5.17
N ILE A 124 4.09 -5.20 4.45
CA ILE A 124 2.72 -5.59 4.77
C ILE A 124 2.49 -7.10 4.81
N ARG A 125 1.45 -7.46 5.56
CA ARG A 125 0.73 -8.74 5.50
C ARG A 125 -0.75 -8.46 5.29
N LEU A 126 -1.45 -9.40 4.66
CA LEU A 126 -2.88 -9.30 4.44
C LEU A 126 -3.58 -10.51 5.07
N PRO A 127 -4.21 -10.37 6.25
CA PRO A 127 -4.88 -11.48 6.92
C PRO A 127 -5.93 -12.13 6.02
N GLY A 128 -5.89 -13.46 5.91
CA GLY A 128 -6.76 -14.23 5.01
C GLY A 128 -6.31 -14.26 3.55
N CYS A 129 -5.12 -13.73 3.23
CA CYS A 129 -4.48 -13.86 1.94
C CYS A 129 -3.13 -14.56 2.08
N GLU A 130 -2.87 -15.59 1.27
CA GLU A 130 -1.54 -16.19 1.21
C GLU A 130 -0.50 -15.17 0.76
N LEU A 131 0.67 -15.16 1.42
CA LEU A 131 1.72 -14.20 1.13
C LEU A 131 2.19 -14.23 -0.34
N ALA A 132 2.22 -15.43 -0.95
CA ALA A 132 2.56 -15.60 -2.35
C ALA A 132 1.51 -14.97 -3.29
N ARG A 133 0.22 -15.07 -2.94
CA ARG A 133 -0.88 -14.42 -3.67
C ARG A 133 -0.80 -12.90 -3.57
N LEU A 134 -0.52 -12.37 -2.38
CA LEU A 134 -0.28 -10.94 -2.15
C LEU A 134 0.87 -10.43 -3.03
N ARG A 135 2.02 -11.11 -3.01
CA ARG A 135 3.18 -10.80 -3.86
C ARG A 135 2.81 -10.82 -5.36
N ASN A 136 2.14 -11.88 -5.82
CA ASN A 136 1.81 -12.02 -7.24
C ASN A 136 0.89 -10.90 -7.72
N ALA A 137 -0.11 -10.54 -6.90
CA ALA A 137 -1.00 -9.41 -7.20
C ALA A 137 -0.23 -8.08 -7.24
N ALA A 138 0.66 -7.82 -6.27
CA ALA A 138 1.48 -6.62 -6.25
C ALA A 138 2.40 -6.52 -7.48
N ARG A 139 3.08 -7.61 -7.87
CA ARG A 139 3.93 -7.64 -9.07
C ARG A 139 3.13 -7.37 -10.35
N ALA A 140 1.92 -7.92 -10.44
CA ALA A 140 1.05 -7.74 -11.60
C ALA A 140 0.60 -6.29 -11.79
N MET A 141 0.58 -5.46 -10.72
CA MET A 141 0.22 -4.05 -10.82
C MET A 141 1.28 -3.20 -11.51
N LYS A 142 2.56 -3.64 -11.55
CA LYS A 142 3.69 -2.89 -12.14
C LYS A 142 3.75 -1.41 -11.66
N ALA A 143 3.39 -1.18 -10.40
CA ALA A 143 3.24 0.16 -9.82
C ALA A 143 4.41 0.55 -8.90
N GLY A 144 5.48 -0.25 -8.89
CA GLY A 144 6.72 0.04 -8.20
C GLY A 144 7.49 -1.22 -7.77
N GLY A 145 8.33 -1.12 -6.75
CA GLY A 145 9.15 -2.22 -6.25
C GLY A 145 8.36 -3.23 -5.42
N VAL A 146 8.62 -4.52 -5.60
CA VAL A 146 8.02 -5.61 -4.80
C VAL A 146 9.09 -6.56 -4.26
N GLY A 147 9.28 -6.58 -2.95
CA GLY A 147 10.15 -7.55 -2.27
C GLY A 147 9.35 -8.68 -1.63
N TYR A 148 9.83 -9.92 -1.71
CA TYR A 148 9.18 -11.08 -1.13
C TYR A 148 10.03 -11.73 -0.03
N TYR A 149 9.51 -11.76 1.20
CA TYR A 149 10.21 -12.24 2.38
C TYR A 149 9.38 -13.31 3.10
N PRO A 150 9.31 -14.55 2.58
CA PRO A 150 8.46 -15.60 3.15
C PRO A 150 8.91 -16.04 4.54
N LYS A 151 10.23 -16.08 4.81
CA LYS A 151 10.78 -16.44 6.12
C LYS A 151 10.40 -15.43 7.22
N SER A 152 10.41 -14.15 6.88
CA SER A 152 9.94 -13.06 7.75
C SER A 152 8.44 -12.78 7.60
N ASN A 153 7.76 -13.56 6.75
CA ASN A 153 6.35 -13.53 6.45
C ASN A 153 5.82 -12.15 6.01
N PHE A 154 6.47 -11.40 5.11
CA PHE A 154 5.91 -10.13 4.61
C PHE A 154 6.19 -9.88 3.12
N VAL A 155 5.45 -8.93 2.54
CA VAL A 155 5.71 -8.37 1.22
C VAL A 155 6.09 -6.90 1.39
N HIS A 156 7.22 -6.52 0.81
CA HIS A 156 7.65 -5.13 0.67
C HIS A 156 7.01 -4.54 -0.58
N LEU A 157 6.49 -3.31 -0.47
CA LEU A 157 6.01 -2.50 -1.58
C LEU A 157 6.70 -1.13 -1.54
N ASP A 158 7.09 -0.59 -2.69
CA ASP A 158 7.50 0.82 -2.82
C ASP A 158 7.04 1.48 -4.11
N THR A 159 7.00 2.81 -4.15
CA THR A 159 6.61 3.62 -5.33
C THR A 159 7.77 3.96 -6.27
N GLY A 160 8.91 3.26 -6.16
CA GLY A 160 10.08 3.45 -7.01
C GLY A 160 9.97 2.76 -8.37
N ARG A 161 11.12 2.50 -9.02
CA ARG A 161 11.17 1.77 -10.30
C ARG A 161 10.58 0.37 -10.15
N VAL A 162 9.84 -0.07 -11.17
CA VAL A 162 9.31 -1.43 -11.25
C VAL A 162 10.45 -2.44 -11.20
N ARG A 163 10.47 -3.24 -10.13
CA ARG A 163 11.46 -4.29 -9.90
C ARG A 163 10.92 -5.29 -8.88
N SER A 164 11.47 -6.50 -8.87
CA SER A 164 11.15 -7.48 -7.84
C SER A 164 12.38 -8.21 -7.36
N TRP A 165 12.40 -8.55 -6.07
CA TRP A 165 13.50 -9.29 -5.43
C TRP A 165 12.97 -10.23 -4.35
N GLY A 166 13.83 -11.12 -3.87
CA GLY A 166 13.54 -12.02 -2.75
C GLY A 166 14.58 -11.85 -1.64
N GLY A 167 14.19 -12.16 -0.42
CA GLY A 167 15.06 -12.21 0.76
C GLY A 167 14.72 -13.34 1.71
#